data_AF-A0A2V8PGI2-F1
#
_entry.id   AF-A0A2V8PGI2-F1
#
_cell.length_a   1.000
_cell.length_b   1.000
_cell.length_c   1.000
_cell.angle_alpha   90.00
_cell.angle_beta   90.00
_cell.angle_gamma   90.00
#
_symmetry.space_group_name_H-M   'P 1'
#
loop_
_entity.id
_entity.type
_entity.pdbx_description
1 polymer ?
#
loop_
_entity_poly.entity_id
_entity_poly.type
_entity_poly.pdbx_seq_one_letter_code
_entity_poly.pdbx_strand_id
1 'polypeptide(L)'
;FAMTGRFAILYTTMFIYPSYYSGNMFRNLWASFGMSHLYPKPLQVISPLVFLTLIGGVIAWIKRLAQPWVLLVAYAVATQVTIGIAGRYYLHYYQLWLPLFVVGASWSVVLLSHIVKKEFEAWMPHAFATVALLFMLQSELWVYSMDPNQWAKQEYGDVYAASEVLASEINKFLAPNETLYVFGDEPGFYFITKRRPAVGAFFLQDVAGGPLANELTARTINDLNRKPPDLVIILNSAIGEKTIGPQGAKLGPDHPLRVWISQHYCPVAVNQNVFVSLCARPGSALERRPEYQALVADLSSP
;
A
#
# COMPACT_ATOMS: atom_id res chain seq x y z
N PHE A 1 4.30 -8.37 24.91
CA PHE A 1 4.97 -7.05 24.87
C PHE A 1 5.18 -6.45 26.27
N ALA A 2 4.15 -6.29 27.10
CA ALA A 2 4.26 -5.78 28.46
C ALA A 2 5.26 -6.57 29.33
N MET A 3 5.17 -7.91 29.32
CA MET A 3 6.11 -8.79 30.05
C MET A 3 7.58 -8.70 29.58
N THR A 4 7.85 -8.05 28.45
CA THR A 4 9.21 -7.87 27.90
C THR A 4 9.66 -6.40 27.88
N GLY A 5 8.95 -5.51 28.57
CA GLY A 5 9.26 -4.07 28.58
C GLY A 5 8.98 -3.32 27.27
N ARG A 6 8.35 -3.97 26.28
CA ARG A 6 8.10 -3.42 24.93
C ARG A 6 6.67 -2.90 24.74
N PHE A 7 5.97 -2.59 25.82
CA PHE A 7 4.56 -2.14 25.75
C PHE A 7 4.41 -0.84 24.97
N ALA A 8 5.29 0.14 25.20
CA ALA A 8 5.25 1.43 24.51
C ALA A 8 5.32 1.28 22.98
N ILE A 9 6.17 0.36 22.48
CA ILE A 9 6.27 0.06 21.05
C ILE A 9 4.92 -0.48 20.54
N LEU A 10 4.38 -1.51 21.19
CA LEU A 10 3.08 -2.09 20.80
C LEU A 10 1.98 -1.03 20.79
N TYR A 11 1.87 -0.25 21.88
CA TYR A 11 0.81 0.74 22.04
C TYR A 11 0.91 1.83 20.98
N THR A 12 2.14 2.29 20.70
CA THR A 12 2.36 3.33 19.70
C THR A 12 2.04 2.84 18.29
N THR A 13 2.49 1.63 17.94
CA THR A 13 2.25 1.05 16.62
C THR A 13 0.79 0.66 16.38
N MET A 14 0.10 0.12 17.38
CA MET A 14 -1.26 -0.40 17.22
C MET A 14 -2.36 0.63 17.49
N PHE A 15 -2.10 1.67 18.29
CA PHE A 15 -3.14 2.63 18.69
C PHE A 15 -2.79 4.07 18.34
N ILE A 16 -1.61 4.56 18.73
CA ILE A 16 -1.26 5.98 18.54
C ILE A 16 -1.11 6.33 17.05
N TYR A 17 -0.30 5.57 16.32
CA TYR A 17 -0.06 5.86 14.90
C TYR A 17 -1.33 5.66 14.05
N PRO A 18 -2.10 4.55 14.18
CA PRO A 18 -3.35 4.40 13.43
C PRO A 18 -4.39 5.47 13.77
N SER A 19 -4.43 5.95 15.02
CA SER A 19 -5.32 7.06 15.40
C SER A 19 -4.90 8.37 14.75
N TYR A 20 -3.61 8.69 14.74
CA TYR A 20 -3.08 9.83 13.98
C TYR A 20 -3.37 9.69 12.48
N TYR A 21 -3.15 8.50 11.92
CA TYR A 21 -3.36 8.20 10.51
C TYR A 21 -4.83 8.39 10.09
N SER A 22 -5.75 7.98 10.96
CA SER A 22 -7.20 8.06 10.72
C SER A 22 -7.76 9.46 10.99
N GLY A 23 -7.17 10.24 11.91
CA GLY A 23 -7.73 11.53 12.30
C GLY A 23 -9.10 11.38 12.96
N ASN A 24 -10.13 12.05 12.45
CA ASN A 24 -11.47 12.00 13.03
C ASN A 24 -12.26 10.77 12.55
N MET A 25 -12.14 9.67 13.29
CA MET A 25 -12.77 8.38 12.96
C MET A 25 -14.30 8.45 12.84
N PHE A 26 -14.98 9.26 13.64
CA PHE A 26 -16.45 9.40 13.56
C PHE A 26 -16.88 10.07 12.26
N ARG A 27 -16.19 11.17 11.89
CA ARG A 27 -16.43 11.85 10.62
C ARG A 27 -16.14 10.93 9.44
N ASN A 28 -15.05 10.16 9.52
CA ASN A 28 -14.72 9.19 8.49
C ASN A 28 -15.81 8.12 8.39
N LEU A 29 -16.17 7.47 9.49
CA LEU A 29 -17.21 6.45 9.49
C LEU A 29 -18.53 6.98 8.90
N TRP A 30 -18.94 8.20 9.24
CA TRP A 30 -20.11 8.83 8.64
C TRP A 30 -19.96 9.02 7.12
N ALA A 31 -18.81 9.54 6.66
CA ALA A 31 -18.53 9.73 5.25
C ALA A 31 -18.45 8.40 4.46
N SER A 32 -18.16 7.28 5.12
CA SER A 32 -18.09 5.95 4.50
C SER A 32 -19.44 5.48 3.95
N PHE A 33 -20.55 6.00 4.48
CA PHE A 33 -21.91 5.71 4.00
C PHE A 33 -22.34 6.57 2.82
N GLY A 34 -21.50 7.51 2.37
CA GLY A 34 -21.72 8.23 1.12
C GLY A 34 -21.70 7.27 -0.07
N MET A 35 -22.56 7.49 -1.07
CA MET A 35 -22.77 6.55 -2.19
C MET A 35 -21.48 6.15 -2.92
N SER A 36 -20.55 7.09 -3.10
CA SER A 36 -19.25 6.86 -3.75
C SER A 36 -18.30 5.97 -2.93
N HIS A 37 -18.49 5.88 -1.62
CA HIS A 37 -17.69 5.07 -0.72
C HIS A 37 -18.40 3.77 -0.33
N LEU A 38 -19.72 3.74 -0.23
CA LEU A 38 -20.43 2.51 0.11
C LEU A 38 -20.33 1.47 -1.01
N TYR A 39 -20.34 1.93 -2.28
CA TYR A 39 -20.33 1.06 -3.45
C TYR A 39 -19.47 1.62 -4.59
N PRO A 40 -18.13 1.61 -4.43
CA PRO A 40 -17.22 2.15 -5.43
C PRO A 40 -17.22 1.28 -6.71
N LYS A 41 -16.84 1.88 -7.85
CA LYS A 41 -16.85 1.21 -9.16
C LYS A 41 -16.18 -0.17 -9.18
N PRO A 42 -15.00 -0.40 -8.56
CA PRO A 42 -14.37 -1.73 -8.58
C PRO A 42 -15.20 -2.81 -7.86
N LEU A 43 -16.05 -2.44 -6.89
CA LEU A 43 -16.94 -3.37 -6.20
C LEU A 43 -18.10 -3.84 -7.09
N GLN A 44 -18.33 -3.20 -8.24
CA GLN A 44 -19.36 -3.60 -9.20
C GLN A 44 -19.06 -4.96 -9.85
N VAL A 45 -17.79 -5.36 -9.91
CA VAL A 45 -17.40 -6.69 -10.40
C VAL A 45 -18.08 -7.81 -9.59
N ILE A 46 -18.26 -7.59 -8.28
CA ILE A 46 -18.87 -8.59 -7.40
C ILE A 46 -20.39 -8.40 -7.21
N SER A 47 -21.05 -7.53 -7.99
CA SER A 47 -22.51 -7.29 -7.92
C SER A 47 -23.33 -8.58 -7.89
N PRO A 48 -23.03 -9.62 -8.70
CA PRO A 48 -23.80 -10.86 -8.66
C PRO A 48 -23.74 -11.58 -7.31
N LEU A 49 -22.59 -11.54 -6.62
CA LEU A 49 -22.45 -12.12 -5.29
C LEU A 49 -23.26 -11.34 -4.26
N VAL A 50 -23.26 -10.01 -4.34
CA VAL A 50 -24.10 -9.15 -3.50
C VAL A 50 -25.58 -9.51 -3.71
N PHE A 51 -26.02 -9.60 -4.96
CA PHE A 51 -27.39 -9.94 -5.31
C PHE A 51 -27.82 -11.31 -4.77
N LEU A 52 -26.99 -12.34 -4.99
CA LEU A 52 -27.27 -13.69 -4.46
C LEU A 52 -27.33 -13.67 -2.95
N THR A 53 -26.38 -13.02 -2.28
CA THR A 53 -26.34 -12.87 -0.81
C THR A 53 -27.63 -12.25 -0.28
N LEU A 54 -28.13 -11.18 -0.92
CA LEU A 54 -29.39 -10.54 -0.52
C LEU A 54 -30.59 -11.49 -0.68
N ILE A 55 -30.66 -12.24 -1.77
CA ILE A 55 -31.71 -13.25 -1.99
C ILE A 55 -31.68 -14.31 -0.89
N GLY A 56 -30.52 -14.89 -0.59
CA GLY A 56 -30.40 -15.90 0.46
C GLY A 56 -30.77 -15.35 1.82
N GLY A 57 -30.41 -14.09 2.12
CA GLY A 57 -30.79 -13.42 3.36
C GLY A 57 -32.30 -13.29 3.51
N VAL A 58 -32.99 -12.90 2.44
CA VAL A 58 -34.47 -12.84 2.41
C VAL A 58 -35.08 -14.23 2.61
N ILE A 59 -34.58 -15.26 1.91
CA ILE A 59 -35.07 -16.64 2.06
C ILE A 59 -34.87 -17.13 3.49
N ALA A 60 -33.67 -16.93 4.04
CA ALA A 60 -33.34 -17.35 5.40
C ALA A 60 -34.19 -16.65 6.45
N TRP A 61 -34.47 -15.36 6.26
CA TRP A 61 -35.40 -14.61 7.13
C TRP A 61 -36.80 -15.22 7.11
N ILE A 62 -37.37 -15.45 5.92
CA ILE A 62 -38.71 -16.04 5.75
C ILE A 62 -38.77 -17.45 6.35
N LYS A 63 -37.72 -18.27 6.14
CA LYS A 63 -37.62 -19.65 6.62
C LYS A 63 -37.14 -19.75 8.09
N ARG A 64 -36.90 -18.63 8.77
CA ARG A 64 -36.40 -18.55 10.16
C ARG A 64 -35.05 -19.25 10.39
N LEU A 65 -34.19 -19.28 9.37
CA LEU A 65 -32.82 -19.79 9.41
C LEU A 65 -31.80 -18.68 9.72
N ALA A 66 -32.13 -17.80 10.66
CA ALA A 66 -31.47 -16.49 10.80
C ALA A 66 -30.07 -16.54 11.42
N GLN A 67 -29.73 -17.58 12.21
CA GLN A 67 -28.51 -17.57 13.03
C GLN A 67 -27.21 -17.36 12.23
N PRO A 68 -26.93 -18.09 11.13
CA PRO A 68 -25.72 -17.86 10.32
C PRO A 68 -25.72 -16.47 9.64
N TRP A 69 -26.91 -15.99 9.27
CA TRP A 69 -27.08 -14.70 8.60
C TRP A 69 -26.88 -13.52 9.54
N VAL A 70 -27.20 -13.66 10.83
CA VAL A 70 -26.86 -12.66 11.86
C VAL A 70 -25.35 -12.49 11.97
N LEU A 71 -24.59 -13.58 11.94
CA LEU A 71 -23.12 -13.51 11.93
C LEU A 71 -22.58 -12.85 10.65
N LEU A 72 -23.20 -13.12 9.50
CA LEU A 72 -22.84 -12.49 8.23
C LEU A 72 -23.12 -10.97 8.25
N VAL A 73 -24.23 -10.54 8.85
CA VAL A 73 -24.53 -9.12 9.07
C VAL A 73 -23.55 -8.49 10.04
N ALA A 74 -23.19 -9.17 11.14
CA ALA A 74 -22.17 -8.68 12.06
C ALA A 74 -20.81 -8.51 11.37
N TYR A 75 -20.45 -9.45 10.48
CA TYR A 75 -19.27 -9.32 9.63
C TYR A 75 -19.39 -8.12 8.67
N ALA A 76 -20.55 -7.92 8.03
CA ALA A 76 -20.77 -6.76 7.15
C ALA A 76 -20.56 -5.43 7.88
N VAL A 77 -21.09 -5.32 9.10
CA VAL A 77 -20.91 -4.15 9.96
C VAL A 77 -19.44 -3.97 10.31
N ALA A 78 -18.74 -5.03 10.73
CA ALA A 78 -17.32 -4.97 11.07
C ALA A 78 -16.45 -4.57 9.86
N THR A 79 -16.76 -5.08 8.66
CA THR A 79 -16.10 -4.71 7.40
C THR A 79 -16.31 -3.23 7.10
N GLN A 80 -17.55 -2.74 7.15
CA GLN A 80 -17.83 -1.33 6.89
C GLN A 80 -17.16 -0.41 7.92
N VAL A 81 -17.16 -0.79 9.21
CA VAL A 81 -16.47 -0.05 10.26
C VAL A 81 -14.96 -0.01 9.97
N THR A 82 -14.35 -1.14 9.62
CA THR A 82 -12.91 -1.24 9.33
C THR A 82 -12.50 -0.33 8.16
N ILE A 83 -13.27 -0.33 7.08
CA ILE A 83 -13.04 0.55 5.92
C ILE A 83 -13.27 2.02 6.32
N GLY A 84 -14.35 2.27 7.07
CA GLY A 84 -14.85 3.60 7.40
C GLY A 84 -13.98 4.36 8.39
N ILE A 85 -13.46 3.72 9.45
CA ILE A 85 -12.67 4.41 10.48
C ILE A 85 -11.38 5.01 9.93
N ALA A 86 -10.74 4.35 8.95
CA ALA A 86 -9.48 4.78 8.35
C ALA A 86 -9.62 6.06 7.50
N GLY A 87 -10.79 6.29 6.89
CA GLY A 87 -11.10 7.52 6.15
C GLY A 87 -10.40 7.73 4.80
N ARG A 88 -9.64 6.75 4.30
CA ARG A 88 -8.93 6.83 3.00
C ARG A 88 -9.69 6.26 1.82
N TYR A 89 -10.52 5.25 2.09
CA TYR A 89 -11.32 4.57 1.07
C TYR A 89 -10.50 4.06 -0.13
N TYR A 90 -9.26 3.62 0.09
CA TYR A 90 -8.49 2.99 -0.97
C TYR A 90 -9.22 1.77 -1.50
N LEU A 91 -9.13 1.56 -2.81
CA LEU A 91 -9.88 0.50 -3.50
C LEU A 91 -9.56 -0.89 -2.93
N HIS A 92 -8.31 -1.13 -2.52
CA HIS A 92 -7.91 -2.38 -1.90
C HIS A 92 -8.56 -2.65 -0.53
N TYR A 93 -9.06 -1.63 0.19
CA TYR A 93 -9.80 -1.86 1.45
C TYR A 93 -11.13 -2.58 1.22
N TYR A 94 -11.73 -2.40 0.04
CA TYR A 94 -13.00 -3.04 -0.31
C TYR A 94 -12.87 -4.53 -0.60
N GLN A 95 -11.65 -5.07 -0.70
CA GLN A 95 -11.42 -6.52 -0.79
C GLN A 95 -11.97 -7.26 0.44
N LEU A 96 -12.12 -6.58 1.59
CA LEU A 96 -12.73 -7.14 2.81
C LEU A 96 -14.20 -7.56 2.62
N TRP A 97 -14.89 -7.03 1.61
CA TRP A 97 -16.25 -7.44 1.27
C TRP A 97 -16.31 -8.79 0.54
N LEU A 98 -15.24 -9.19 -0.14
CA LEU A 98 -15.24 -10.37 -1.00
C LEU A 98 -15.52 -11.67 -0.23
N PRO A 99 -14.82 -11.99 0.89
CA PRO A 99 -15.10 -13.22 1.64
C PRO A 99 -16.54 -13.28 2.15
N LEU A 100 -17.10 -12.14 2.56
CA LEU A 100 -18.46 -12.03 3.03
C LEU A 100 -19.48 -12.38 1.94
N PHE A 101 -19.37 -11.75 0.77
CA PHE A 101 -20.31 -11.99 -0.31
C PHE A 101 -20.13 -13.36 -0.98
N VAL A 102 -18.93 -13.93 -0.96
CA VAL A 102 -18.70 -15.32 -1.39
C VAL A 102 -19.44 -16.30 -0.48
N VAL A 103 -19.32 -16.16 0.84
CA VAL A 103 -20.02 -17.01 1.82
C VAL A 103 -21.53 -16.86 1.68
N GLY A 104 -22.01 -15.61 1.64
CA GLY A 104 -23.43 -15.30 1.48
C GLY A 104 -24.02 -15.87 0.20
N ALA A 105 -23.38 -15.65 -0.94
CA ALA A 105 -23.82 -16.19 -2.23
C ALA A 105 -23.83 -17.72 -2.22
N SER A 106 -22.80 -18.35 -1.64
CA SER A 106 -22.72 -19.82 -1.57
C SER A 106 -23.87 -20.42 -0.77
N TRP A 107 -24.19 -19.84 0.40
CA TRP A 107 -25.36 -20.27 1.17
C TRP A 107 -26.66 -20.03 0.43
N SER A 108 -26.74 -18.93 -0.33
CA SER A 108 -27.93 -18.58 -1.11
C SER A 108 -28.23 -19.62 -2.19
N VAL A 109 -27.20 -20.15 -2.86
CA VAL A 109 -27.35 -21.24 -3.85
C VAL A 109 -27.96 -22.49 -3.21
N VAL A 110 -27.56 -22.84 -1.99
CA VAL A 110 -28.16 -23.97 -1.25
C VAL A 110 -29.61 -23.65 -0.86
N LEU A 111 -29.87 -22.46 -0.33
CA LEU A 111 -31.23 -22.06 0.07
C LEU A 111 -32.20 -21.97 -1.11
N LEU A 112 -31.71 -21.60 -2.30
CA LEU A 112 -32.50 -21.56 -3.52
C LEU A 112 -33.08 -22.94 -3.85
N SER A 113 -32.32 -24.03 -3.66
CA SER A 113 -32.82 -25.38 -3.96
C SER A 113 -34.09 -25.73 -3.17
N HIS A 114 -34.27 -25.16 -1.98
CA HIS A 114 -35.42 -25.40 -1.11
C HIS A 114 -36.69 -24.59 -1.44
N ILE A 115 -36.60 -23.61 -2.35
CA ILE A 115 -37.76 -22.78 -2.74
C ILE A 115 -38.16 -22.93 -4.20
N VAL A 116 -37.27 -23.48 -5.02
CA VAL A 116 -37.55 -23.74 -6.44
C VAL A 116 -38.38 -25.00 -6.58
N LYS A 117 -39.14 -25.10 -7.68
CA LYS A 117 -39.88 -26.33 -7.96
C LYS A 117 -38.93 -27.51 -8.09
N LYS A 118 -39.35 -28.69 -7.62
CA LYS A 118 -38.56 -29.93 -7.63
C LYS A 118 -37.99 -30.28 -9.01
N GLU A 119 -38.71 -29.95 -10.08
CA GLU A 119 -38.28 -30.14 -11.48
C GLU A 119 -37.04 -29.30 -11.88
N PHE A 120 -36.78 -28.20 -11.18
CA PHE A 120 -35.67 -27.27 -11.45
C PHE A 120 -34.58 -27.28 -10.37
N GLU A 121 -34.83 -27.97 -9.25
CA GLU A 121 -33.94 -28.02 -8.07
C GLU A 121 -32.50 -28.44 -8.42
N ALA A 122 -32.36 -29.41 -9.34
CA ALA A 122 -31.08 -30.00 -9.68
C ALA A 122 -30.15 -29.10 -10.53
N TRP A 123 -30.64 -28.04 -11.16
CA TRP A 123 -29.83 -27.23 -12.09
C TRP A 123 -29.97 -25.73 -11.89
N MET A 124 -31.13 -25.23 -11.47
CA MET A 124 -31.40 -23.79 -11.47
C MET A 124 -30.52 -23.01 -10.48
N PRO A 125 -30.28 -23.46 -9.23
CA PRO A 125 -29.33 -22.78 -8.35
C PRO A 125 -27.90 -22.74 -8.92
N HIS A 126 -27.47 -23.82 -9.59
CA HIS A 126 -26.17 -23.90 -10.24
C HIS A 126 -26.09 -22.98 -11.48
N ALA A 127 -27.18 -22.78 -12.21
CA ALA A 127 -27.24 -21.82 -13.29
C ALA A 127 -27.03 -20.39 -12.77
N PHE A 128 -27.66 -20.00 -11.66
CA PHE A 128 -27.42 -18.71 -11.03
C PHE A 128 -25.98 -18.53 -10.56
N ALA A 129 -25.40 -19.56 -9.93
CA ALA A 129 -23.99 -19.56 -9.53
C ALA A 129 -23.06 -19.43 -10.75
N THR A 130 -23.36 -20.14 -11.83
CA THR A 130 -22.58 -20.11 -13.08
C THR A 130 -22.66 -18.74 -13.74
N VAL A 131 -23.84 -18.11 -13.79
CA VAL A 131 -24.00 -16.75 -14.33
C VAL A 131 -23.20 -15.74 -13.49
N ALA A 132 -23.24 -15.84 -12.17
CA ALA A 132 -22.44 -14.99 -11.29
C ALA A 132 -20.94 -15.16 -11.53
N LEU A 133 -20.49 -16.42 -11.67
CA LEU A 133 -19.10 -16.75 -11.97
C LEU A 133 -18.67 -16.20 -13.33
N LEU A 134 -19.47 -16.39 -14.39
CA LEU A 134 -19.14 -15.91 -15.73
C LEU A 134 -19.04 -14.38 -15.78
N PHE A 135 -19.92 -13.69 -15.07
CA PHE A 135 -19.86 -12.22 -14.97
C PHE A 135 -18.55 -11.74 -14.33
N MET A 136 -18.12 -12.36 -13.23
CA MET A 136 -16.85 -12.03 -12.57
C MET A 136 -15.65 -12.45 -13.42
N LEU A 137 -15.71 -13.64 -14.03
CA LEU A 137 -14.63 -14.15 -14.85
C LEU A 137 -14.37 -13.21 -16.03
N GLN A 138 -15.41 -12.68 -16.67
CA GLN A 138 -15.28 -11.73 -17.77
C GLN A 138 -14.46 -10.49 -17.41
N SER A 139 -14.59 -9.93 -16.20
CA SER A 139 -13.80 -8.76 -15.80
C SER A 139 -12.35 -9.08 -15.48
N GLU A 140 -12.07 -10.31 -15.01
CA GLU A 140 -10.74 -10.72 -14.58
C GLU A 140 -9.91 -11.38 -15.70
N LEU A 141 -10.55 -11.95 -16.73
CA LEU A 141 -9.86 -12.67 -17.81
C LEU A 141 -8.77 -11.84 -18.48
N TRP A 142 -9.04 -10.56 -18.70
CA TRP A 142 -8.07 -9.62 -19.25
C TRP A 142 -6.87 -9.41 -18.30
N VAL A 143 -7.13 -9.26 -17.00
CA VAL A 143 -6.08 -9.07 -15.98
C VAL A 143 -5.21 -10.32 -15.89
N TYR A 144 -5.81 -11.51 -15.84
CA TYR A 144 -5.08 -12.79 -15.82
C TYR A 144 -4.29 -13.08 -17.09
N SER A 145 -4.61 -12.41 -18.20
CA SER A 145 -3.86 -12.55 -19.45
C SER A 145 -2.63 -11.63 -19.54
N MET A 146 -2.45 -10.69 -18.61
CA MET A 146 -1.32 -9.77 -18.61
C MET A 146 -0.05 -10.38 -18.05
N ASP A 147 1.09 -9.92 -18.58
CA ASP A 147 2.37 -10.08 -17.91
C ASP A 147 2.40 -9.24 -16.61
N PRO A 148 3.02 -9.73 -15.52
CA PRO A 148 3.13 -8.97 -14.27
C PRO A 148 3.70 -7.56 -14.43
N ASN A 149 4.63 -7.33 -15.37
CA ASN A 149 5.18 -6.00 -15.62
C ASN A 149 4.17 -5.07 -16.30
N GLN A 150 3.32 -5.62 -17.16
CA GLN A 150 2.23 -4.86 -17.79
C GLN A 150 1.21 -4.43 -16.75
N TRP A 151 0.82 -5.34 -15.85
CA TRP A 151 -0.07 -5.01 -14.73
C TRP A 151 0.55 -3.96 -13.80
N ALA A 152 1.82 -4.14 -13.41
CA ALA A 152 2.53 -3.18 -12.57
C ALA A 152 2.60 -1.79 -13.23
N LYS A 153 2.87 -1.73 -14.54
CA LYS A 153 2.88 -0.49 -15.31
C LYS A 153 1.51 0.15 -15.40
N GLN A 154 0.44 -0.63 -15.53
CA GLN A 154 -0.92 -0.12 -15.56
C GLN A 154 -1.33 0.49 -14.21
N GLU A 155 -1.00 -0.18 -13.10
CA GLU A 155 -1.42 0.25 -11.76
C GLU A 155 -0.54 1.37 -11.19
N TYR A 156 0.77 1.30 -11.42
CA TYR A 156 1.75 2.16 -10.76
C TYR A 156 2.61 3.00 -11.72
N GLY A 157 2.37 2.89 -13.03
CA GLY A 157 3.21 3.53 -14.05
C GLY A 157 4.60 2.90 -14.15
N ASP A 158 5.54 3.63 -14.74
CA ASP A 158 6.91 3.14 -14.97
C ASP A 158 7.81 3.22 -13.73
N VAL A 159 7.31 3.68 -12.58
CA VAL A 159 8.08 3.96 -11.36
C VAL A 159 8.83 2.72 -10.85
N TYR A 160 8.14 1.59 -10.65
CA TYR A 160 8.76 0.39 -10.11
C TYR A 160 9.71 -0.28 -11.11
N ALA A 161 9.33 -0.32 -12.40
CA ALA A 161 10.20 -0.85 -13.45
C ALA A 161 11.49 -0.01 -13.58
N ALA A 162 11.36 1.32 -13.55
CA ALA A 162 12.51 2.23 -13.57
C ALA A 162 13.39 2.06 -12.33
N SER A 163 12.81 1.92 -11.14
CA SER A 163 13.57 1.63 -9.91
C SER A 163 14.28 0.28 -9.99
N GLU A 164 13.67 -0.75 -10.58
CA GLU A 164 14.30 -2.08 -10.73
C GLU A 164 15.50 -2.06 -11.68
N VAL A 165 15.33 -1.41 -12.83
CA VAL A 165 16.43 -1.19 -13.79
C VAL A 165 17.54 -0.40 -13.13
N LEU A 166 17.22 0.73 -12.49
CA LEU A 166 18.21 1.59 -11.84
C LEU A 166 18.95 0.87 -10.70
N ALA A 167 18.23 0.13 -9.85
CA ALA A 167 18.83 -0.66 -8.79
C ALA A 167 19.77 -1.74 -9.34
N SER A 168 19.41 -2.36 -10.47
CA SER A 168 20.25 -3.33 -11.16
C SER A 168 21.53 -2.70 -11.71
N GLU A 169 21.44 -1.51 -12.32
CA GLU A 169 22.62 -0.75 -12.77
C GLU A 169 23.53 -0.37 -11.60
N ILE A 170 22.97 0.14 -10.51
CA ILE A 170 23.71 0.48 -9.28
C ILE A 170 24.45 -0.76 -8.74
N ASN A 171 23.80 -1.93 -8.74
CA ASN A 171 24.40 -3.15 -8.23
C ASN A 171 25.63 -3.62 -9.04
N LYS A 172 25.74 -3.26 -10.33
CA LYS A 172 26.88 -3.66 -11.17
C LYS A 172 28.19 -3.03 -10.72
N PHE A 173 28.14 -1.81 -10.19
CA PHE A 173 29.35 -1.07 -9.81
C PHE A 173 29.54 -0.91 -8.30
N LEU A 174 28.54 -1.13 -7.45
CA LEU A 174 28.75 -1.05 -5.99
C LEU A 174 29.71 -2.15 -5.51
N ALA A 175 30.75 -1.77 -4.76
CA ALA A 175 31.65 -2.71 -4.13
C ALA A 175 30.93 -3.50 -3.01
N PRO A 176 31.40 -4.71 -2.63
CA PRO A 176 30.69 -5.57 -1.68
C PRO A 176 30.45 -4.97 -0.29
N ASN A 177 31.33 -4.06 0.15
CA ASN A 177 31.25 -3.36 1.43
C ASN A 177 30.60 -1.97 1.33
N GLU A 178 30.33 -1.48 0.11
CA GLU A 178 29.66 -0.20 -0.09
C GLU A 178 28.18 -0.33 0.25
N THR A 179 27.66 0.69 0.92
CA THR A 179 26.29 0.74 1.43
C THR A 179 25.51 1.88 0.80
N LEU A 180 24.18 1.78 0.81
CA LEU A 180 23.31 2.81 0.28
C LEU A 180 22.22 3.21 1.27
N TYR A 181 21.71 4.43 1.11
CA TYR A 181 20.55 4.95 1.79
C TYR A 181 19.53 5.48 0.78
N VAL A 182 18.27 5.05 0.89
CA VAL A 182 17.18 5.56 0.07
C VAL A 182 16.44 6.63 0.86
N PHE A 183 16.49 7.86 0.37
CA PHE A 183 15.65 8.96 0.83
C PHE A 183 14.34 8.94 0.01
N GLY A 184 13.40 8.12 0.46
CA GLY A 184 12.19 7.79 -0.29
C GLY A 184 11.41 6.62 0.32
N ASP A 185 10.36 6.18 -0.37
CA ASP A 185 9.51 5.04 0.04
C ASP A 185 9.77 3.78 -0.81
N GLU A 186 10.96 3.65 -1.42
CA GLU A 186 11.32 2.56 -2.35
C GLU A 186 12.34 1.58 -1.73
N PRO A 187 11.90 0.60 -0.91
CA PRO A 187 12.81 -0.39 -0.34
C PRO A 187 13.37 -1.36 -1.38
N GLY A 188 12.82 -1.40 -2.60
CA GLY A 188 13.24 -2.29 -3.69
C GLY A 188 14.73 -2.22 -4.02
N PHE A 189 15.33 -1.02 -3.91
CA PHE A 189 16.77 -0.83 -4.09
C PHE A 189 17.61 -1.74 -3.19
N TYR A 190 17.21 -1.96 -1.93
CA TYR A 190 17.94 -2.81 -1.01
C TYR A 190 17.89 -4.29 -1.39
N PHE A 191 16.74 -4.76 -1.89
CA PHE A 191 16.57 -6.15 -2.31
C PHE A 191 17.40 -6.46 -3.55
N ILE A 192 17.34 -5.61 -4.56
CA ILE A 192 18.01 -5.83 -5.85
C ILE A 192 19.53 -5.67 -5.70
N THR A 193 19.99 -4.62 -5.01
CA THR A 193 21.42 -4.41 -4.74
C THR A 193 21.97 -5.33 -3.65
N LYS A 194 21.11 -6.10 -2.96
CA LYS A 194 21.50 -6.95 -1.83
C LYS A 194 22.25 -6.20 -0.73
N ARG A 195 21.97 -4.90 -0.55
CA ARG A 195 22.61 -4.05 0.46
C ARG A 195 21.72 -3.95 1.70
N ARG A 196 22.36 -3.96 2.86
CA ARG A 196 21.66 -3.70 4.12
C ARG A 196 21.42 -2.19 4.26
N PRO A 197 20.20 -1.78 4.62
CA PRO A 197 19.87 -0.41 4.97
C PRO A 197 20.77 0.12 6.09
N ALA A 198 21.20 1.37 5.96
CA ALA A 198 21.98 2.06 6.99
C ALA A 198 21.13 2.44 8.21
N VAL A 199 19.80 2.46 8.09
CA VAL A 199 18.87 3.00 9.08
C VAL A 199 17.73 2.03 9.38
N GLY A 200 17.11 2.16 10.55
CA GLY A 200 15.95 1.36 10.95
C GLY A 200 14.58 1.91 10.53
N ALA A 201 14.47 3.20 10.22
CA ALA A 201 13.23 3.82 9.71
C ALA A 201 13.29 3.88 8.19
N PHE A 202 12.53 3.00 7.53
CA PHE A 202 12.62 2.74 6.10
C PHE A 202 11.78 3.66 5.24
N PHE A 203 10.55 3.95 5.71
CA PHE A 203 9.60 4.74 4.95
C PHE A 203 9.74 6.20 5.35
N LEU A 204 9.86 7.05 4.35
CA LEU A 204 10.05 8.47 4.52
C LEU A 204 8.83 9.12 5.19
N GLN A 205 7.64 8.56 4.99
CA GLN A 205 6.41 9.01 5.65
C GLN A 205 6.51 8.96 7.18
N ASP A 206 7.21 7.99 7.74
CA ASP A 206 7.33 7.82 9.19
C ASP A 206 8.25 8.85 9.84
N VAL A 207 9.22 9.38 9.09
CA VAL A 207 10.12 10.45 9.55
C VAL A 207 9.58 11.84 9.20
N ALA A 208 8.77 11.97 8.15
CA ALA A 208 8.26 13.24 7.67
C ALA A 208 7.12 13.81 8.53
N GLY A 209 6.37 12.97 9.26
CA GLY A 209 5.32 13.45 10.15
C GLY A 209 4.59 12.38 10.96
N GLY A 210 3.79 12.83 11.92
CA GLY A 210 3.11 11.98 12.88
C GLY A 210 3.81 11.88 14.23
N PRO A 211 3.26 11.09 15.17
CA PRO A 211 3.62 11.13 16.58
C PRO A 211 5.07 10.75 16.88
N LEU A 212 5.69 9.96 15.99
CA LEU A 212 7.07 9.49 16.12
C LEU A 212 8.05 10.17 15.17
N ALA A 213 7.63 11.13 14.35
CA ALA A 213 8.44 11.70 13.29
C ALA A 213 9.78 12.28 13.76
N ASN A 214 9.75 13.08 14.84
CA ASN A 214 10.96 13.69 15.39
C ASN A 214 11.92 12.63 15.95
N GLU A 215 11.39 11.62 16.66
CA GLU A 215 12.19 10.53 17.22
C GLU A 215 12.82 9.69 16.12
N LEU A 216 12.03 9.29 15.11
CA LEU A 216 12.50 8.49 13.99
C LEU A 216 13.47 9.28 13.11
N THR A 217 13.26 10.58 12.92
CA THR A 217 14.21 11.46 12.21
C THR A 217 15.54 11.53 12.95
N ALA A 218 15.51 11.80 14.26
CA ALA A 218 16.71 11.89 15.08
C ALA A 218 17.47 10.55 15.10
N ARG A 219 16.75 9.43 15.22
CA ARG A 219 17.33 8.09 15.14
C ARG A 219 17.96 7.82 13.77
N THR A 220 17.27 8.15 12.69
CA THR A 220 17.76 8.01 11.31
C THR A 220 19.06 8.79 11.13
N ILE A 221 19.10 10.06 11.55
CA ILE A 221 20.32 10.88 11.48
C ILE A 221 21.45 10.28 12.31
N ASN A 222 21.16 9.78 13.51
CA ASN A 222 22.17 9.16 14.36
C ASN A 222 22.75 7.87 13.73
N ASP A 223 21.89 7.05 13.14
CA ASP A 223 22.29 5.85 12.40
C ASP A 223 23.18 6.22 11.20
N LEU A 224 22.79 7.25 10.43
CA LEU A 224 23.56 7.78 9.30
C LEU A 224 24.90 8.39 9.72
N ASN A 225 24.96 9.10 10.85
CA ASN A 225 26.22 9.62 11.41
C ASN A 225 27.16 8.49 11.85
N ARG A 226 26.60 7.43 12.47
CA ARG A 226 27.38 6.29 12.93
C ARG A 226 27.95 5.47 11.78
N LYS A 227 27.17 5.30 10.71
CA LYS A 227 27.60 4.55 9.52
C LYS A 227 27.13 5.27 8.24
N PRO A 228 27.87 6.29 7.79
CA PRO A 228 27.50 7.05 6.59
C PRO A 228 27.49 6.13 5.36
N PRO A 229 26.40 6.11 4.58
CA PRO A 229 26.32 5.32 3.35
C PRO A 229 27.32 5.81 2.30
N ASP A 230 27.70 4.95 1.36
CA ASP A 230 28.53 5.34 0.22
C ASP A 230 27.70 6.01 -0.87
N LEU A 231 26.41 5.65 -0.97
CA LEU A 231 25.46 6.20 -1.92
C LEU A 231 24.16 6.64 -1.22
N VAL A 232 23.69 7.84 -1.52
CA VAL A 232 22.32 8.28 -1.20
C VAL A 232 21.52 8.31 -2.50
N ILE A 233 20.36 7.64 -2.50
CA ILE A 233 19.39 7.60 -3.58
C ILE A 233 18.21 8.47 -3.16
N ILE A 234 17.95 9.53 -3.90
CA ILE A 234 16.91 10.51 -3.58
C ILE A 234 15.77 10.31 -4.56
N LEU A 235 14.59 9.95 -4.07
CA LEU A 235 13.38 9.95 -4.90
C LEU A 235 12.85 11.38 -4.97
N ASN A 236 12.91 12.01 -6.14
CA ASN A 236 12.53 13.43 -6.24
C ASN A 236 11.03 13.66 -6.04
N SER A 237 10.20 12.65 -6.29
CA SER A 237 8.78 12.63 -5.94
C SER A 237 8.52 12.73 -4.44
N ALA A 238 9.50 12.36 -3.62
CA ALA A 238 9.41 12.38 -2.18
C ALA A 238 9.81 13.75 -1.59
N ILE A 239 10.32 14.69 -2.39
CA ILE A 239 10.71 16.03 -1.95
C ILE A 239 9.58 17.02 -2.22
N GLY A 240 9.18 17.78 -1.21
CA GLY A 240 8.20 18.85 -1.38
C GLY A 240 7.77 19.50 -0.07
N GLU A 241 6.98 20.56 -0.17
CA GLU A 241 6.43 21.26 1.02
C GLU A 241 5.39 20.41 1.76
N LYS A 242 4.77 19.43 1.08
CA LYS A 242 3.76 18.52 1.65
C LYS A 242 3.95 17.12 1.05
N THR A 243 4.11 16.10 1.89
CA THR A 243 4.00 14.69 1.49
C THR A 243 2.57 14.18 1.66
N ILE A 244 2.29 13.03 1.05
CA ILE A 244 0.99 12.37 1.10
C ILE A 244 0.81 11.75 2.49
N GLY A 245 0.08 12.46 3.37
CA GLY A 245 -0.27 12.02 4.71
C GLY A 245 -1.46 12.83 5.25
N PRO A 246 -2.11 12.39 6.35
CA PRO A 246 -3.36 13.01 6.85
C PRO A 246 -3.21 14.49 7.24
N GLN A 247 -1.97 14.96 7.38
CA GLN A 247 -1.66 16.35 7.71
C GLN A 247 -0.54 16.97 6.86
N GLY A 248 -0.21 16.40 5.69
CA GLY A 248 0.88 16.95 4.86
C GLY A 248 2.19 17.00 5.62
N ALA A 249 2.75 15.82 5.92
CA ALA A 249 4.04 15.70 6.56
C ALA A 249 5.10 16.45 5.73
N LYS A 250 6.01 17.19 6.38
CA LYS A 250 6.85 18.19 5.69
C LYS A 250 8.22 17.61 5.40
N LEU A 251 8.57 17.44 4.13
CA LEU A 251 9.98 17.30 3.69
C LEU A 251 10.44 18.58 3.00
N GLY A 252 10.03 19.70 3.63
CA GLY A 252 10.44 21.02 3.21
C GLY A 252 11.97 21.19 3.28
N PRO A 253 12.48 22.31 2.75
CA PRO A 253 13.92 22.60 2.73
C PRO A 253 14.58 22.46 4.11
N ASP A 254 13.86 22.82 5.17
CA ASP A 254 14.37 22.83 6.55
C ASP A 254 14.22 21.50 7.29
N HIS A 255 13.71 20.44 6.64
CA HIS A 255 13.56 19.14 7.29
C HIS A 255 14.95 18.59 7.69
N PRO A 256 15.18 18.18 8.96
CA PRO A 256 16.52 17.84 9.45
C PRO A 256 17.26 16.80 8.60
N LEU A 257 16.54 15.80 8.11
CA LEU A 257 17.12 14.75 7.26
C LEU A 257 17.53 15.29 5.87
N ARG A 258 16.77 16.21 5.30
CA ARG A 258 17.09 16.85 4.01
C ARG A 258 18.31 17.77 4.15
N VAL A 259 18.36 18.52 5.25
CA VAL A 259 19.50 19.36 5.63
C VAL A 259 20.74 18.49 5.80
N TRP A 260 20.63 17.38 6.52
CA TRP A 260 21.74 16.46 6.74
C TRP A 260 22.30 15.91 5.42
N ILE A 261 21.46 15.42 4.51
CA ILE A 261 21.90 14.93 3.20
C ILE A 261 22.58 16.05 2.41
N SER A 262 21.99 17.25 2.42
CA SER A 262 22.52 18.42 1.70
C SER A 262 23.90 18.85 2.19
N GLN A 263 24.18 18.68 3.48
CA GLN A 263 25.46 19.01 4.08
C GLN A 263 26.54 17.96 3.82
N HIS A 264 26.17 16.69 3.65
CA HIS A 264 27.14 15.57 3.63
C HIS A 264 27.30 14.90 2.26
N TYR A 265 26.36 15.08 1.33
CA TYR A 265 26.36 14.38 0.04
C TYR A 265 26.21 15.33 -1.14
N CYS A 266 25.03 15.91 -1.32
CA CYS A 266 24.70 16.73 -2.49
C CYS A 266 23.49 17.62 -2.18
N PRO A 267 23.33 18.76 -2.87
CA PRO A 267 22.14 19.58 -2.71
C PRO A 267 20.86 18.79 -3.00
N VAL A 268 19.94 18.73 -2.04
CA VAL A 268 18.62 18.11 -2.23
C VAL A 268 17.64 19.17 -2.71
N ALA A 269 17.40 19.24 -4.02
CA ALA A 269 16.51 20.19 -4.67
C ALA A 269 15.26 19.49 -5.25
N VAL A 270 14.14 20.23 -5.34
CA VAL A 270 12.96 19.73 -6.05
C VAL A 270 13.28 19.74 -7.54
N ASN A 271 13.32 18.57 -8.16
CA ASN A 271 13.44 18.43 -9.60
C ASN A 271 12.38 17.45 -10.11
N GLN A 272 11.29 17.97 -10.67
CA GLN A 272 10.17 17.15 -11.14
C GLN A 272 10.44 16.47 -12.48
N ASN A 273 11.48 16.89 -13.21
CA ASN A 273 11.84 16.30 -14.50
C ASN A 273 12.68 15.04 -14.34
N VAL A 274 13.25 14.81 -13.15
CA VAL A 274 14.15 13.69 -12.88
C VAL A 274 13.52 12.80 -11.83
N PHE A 275 13.37 11.51 -12.12
CA PHE A 275 12.77 10.56 -11.20
C PHE A 275 13.60 10.37 -9.91
N VAL A 276 14.92 10.21 -10.06
CA VAL A 276 15.86 9.92 -8.96
C VAL A 276 17.15 10.72 -9.11
N SER A 277 17.68 11.19 -7.99
CA SER A 277 19.04 11.74 -7.92
C SER A 277 19.96 10.83 -7.13
N LEU A 278 21.17 10.59 -7.65
CA LEU A 278 22.19 9.76 -7.02
C LEU A 278 23.30 10.63 -6.47
N CYS A 279 23.68 10.38 -5.22
CA CYS A 279 24.71 11.15 -4.54
C CYS A 279 25.68 10.23 -3.82
N ALA A 280 26.85 10.04 -4.41
CA ALA A 280 27.96 9.37 -3.76
C ALA A 280 28.49 10.23 -2.60
N ARG A 281 29.04 9.57 -1.58
CA ARG A 281 29.73 10.25 -0.49
C ARG A 281 30.94 11.02 -1.02
N PRO A 282 31.10 12.32 -0.72
CA PRO A 282 32.23 13.11 -1.16
C PRO A 282 33.57 12.50 -0.73
N GLY A 283 34.51 12.42 -1.66
CA GLY A 283 35.83 11.84 -1.46
C GLY A 283 35.87 10.30 -1.43
N SER A 284 34.73 9.61 -1.59
CA SER A 284 34.68 8.15 -1.61
C SER A 284 35.24 7.55 -2.91
N ALA A 285 35.57 6.25 -2.86
CA ALA A 285 35.96 5.52 -4.07
C ALA A 285 34.81 5.44 -5.10
N LEU A 286 33.56 5.39 -4.63
CA LEU A 286 32.37 5.37 -5.49
C LEU A 286 32.25 6.66 -6.31
N GLU A 287 32.49 7.83 -5.70
CA GLU A 287 32.41 9.12 -6.40
C GLU A 287 33.35 9.17 -7.61
N ARG A 288 34.52 8.54 -7.54
CA ARG A 288 35.52 8.56 -8.62
C ARG A 288 35.30 7.46 -9.66
N ARG A 289 34.31 6.60 -9.47
CA ARG A 289 34.08 5.42 -10.31
C ARG A 289 33.44 5.86 -11.64
N PRO A 290 34.04 5.54 -12.81
CA PRO A 290 33.52 5.97 -14.12
C PRO A 290 32.07 5.55 -14.37
N GLU A 291 31.69 4.35 -13.92
CA GLU A 291 30.35 3.80 -14.07
C GLU A 291 29.30 4.62 -13.31
N TYR A 292 29.65 5.11 -12.10
CA TYR A 292 28.80 6.00 -11.33
C TYR A 292 28.66 7.37 -12.02
N GLN A 293 29.76 7.95 -12.48
CA GLN A 293 29.75 9.25 -13.17
C GLN A 293 28.94 9.19 -14.47
N ALA A 294 29.06 8.11 -15.24
CA ALA A 294 28.27 7.88 -16.44
C ALA A 294 26.77 7.79 -16.14
N LEU A 295 26.38 7.04 -15.10
CA LEU A 295 24.98 6.91 -14.70
C LEU A 295 24.40 8.24 -14.20
N VAL A 296 25.14 9.04 -13.42
CA VAL A 296 24.70 10.36 -12.98
C VAL A 296 24.51 11.31 -14.16
N ALA A 297 25.40 11.27 -15.16
CA ALA A 297 25.28 12.10 -16.36
C ALA A 297 24.05 11.72 -17.19
N ASP A 298 23.74 10.43 -17.32
CA ASP A 298 22.54 9.93 -17.99
C ASP A 298 21.27 10.40 -17.28
N LEU A 299 21.19 10.25 -15.96
CA LEU A 299 20.04 10.68 -15.15
C LEU A 299 19.84 12.20 -15.10
N SER A 300 20.89 12.98 -15.37
CA SER A 300 20.85 14.44 -15.38
C SER A 300 20.58 15.03 -16.76
N SER A 301 20.57 14.19 -17.81
CA SER A 301 20.27 14.61 -19.17
C SER A 301 18.75 14.78 -19.34
N PRO A 302 18.29 15.91 -19.93
CA PRO A 302 16.87 16.23 -20.07
C PRO A 302 16.12 15.33 -21.07
#